data_AF-A0A3M3M1N7-F1
#
_entry.id   AF-A0A3M3M1N7-F1
#
_cell.length_a   1.000
_cell.length_b   1.000
_cell.length_c   1.000
_cell.angle_alpha   90.00
_cell.angle_beta   90.00
_cell.angle_gamma   90.00
#
_symmetry.space_group_name_H-M   'P 1'
#
loop_
_entity.id
_entity.type
_entity.pdbx_description
1 polymer ?
#
loop_
_entity_poly.entity_id
_entity_poly.type
_entity_poly.pdbx_seq_one_letter_code
_entity_poly.pdbx_strand_id
1 'polypeptide(L)'
;MIGSNCPRTIHGSAQAESALAPYSYLSSPHGRMLAKFLYGIAEFERDLISERVKSGLAAARARGRKLGRQVGVRPKSEKLYPKVMEAIEAGRSYRWIARDLGISKNTVTEIVRRHRETA
;
A
#
# COMPACT_ATOMS: atom_id res chain seq x y z
N MET A 1 -7.02 24.44 46.24
CA MET A 1 -8.50 24.46 46.30
C MET A 1 -9.02 25.54 45.36
N ILE A 2 -9.50 25.18 44.17
CA ILE A 2 -10.58 25.88 43.46
C ILE A 2 -11.33 24.78 42.70
N GLY A 3 -12.38 24.28 43.32
CA GLY A 3 -13.34 23.40 42.69
C GLY A 3 -14.43 24.26 42.04
N SER A 4 -14.63 24.08 40.75
CA SER A 4 -15.75 24.67 40.01
C SER A 4 -16.22 23.66 38.96
N ASN A 5 -16.92 22.66 39.47
CA ASN A 5 -18.17 22.15 38.92
C ASN A 5 -18.22 21.93 37.39
N CYS A 6 -17.69 20.79 36.94
CA CYS A 6 -18.02 20.24 35.61
C CYS A 6 -19.41 19.59 35.71
N PRO A 7 -20.45 20.09 35.01
CA PRO A 7 -21.78 19.50 35.10
C PRO A 7 -21.78 18.15 34.40
N ARG A 8 -21.72 17.10 35.22
CA ARG A 8 -22.00 15.72 34.84
C ARG A 8 -23.51 15.57 34.77
N THR A 9 -24.07 15.71 33.57
CA THR A 9 -25.48 15.41 33.31
C THR A 9 -25.57 14.39 32.18
N ILE A 10 -25.26 13.12 32.50
CA ILE A 10 -25.61 11.97 31.65
C ILE A 10 -26.98 11.44 32.09
N HIS A 11 -28.02 12.22 31.85
CA HIS A 11 -29.40 11.74 31.96
C HIS A 11 -30.18 12.15 30.72
N GLY A 12 -30.69 11.13 30.03
CA GLY A 12 -31.90 11.26 29.23
C GLY A 12 -31.69 11.19 27.72
N SER A 13 -32.34 10.18 27.14
CA SER A 13 -32.59 9.92 25.71
C SER A 13 -31.40 9.28 24.98
N ALA A 14 -31.30 7.96 24.85
CA ALA A 14 -32.25 7.10 24.14
C ALA A 14 -32.81 7.71 22.84
N GLN A 15 -32.04 8.58 22.18
CA GLN A 15 -32.32 9.09 20.84
C GLN A 15 -31.04 9.15 20.02
N ALA A 16 -30.48 7.98 19.75
CA ALA A 16 -29.53 7.78 18.65
C ALA A 16 -29.94 6.55 17.81
N GLU A 17 -31.23 6.27 17.74
CA GLU A 17 -31.80 5.09 17.10
C GLU A 17 -32.82 5.49 16.03
N SER A 18 -32.49 6.47 15.18
CA SER A 18 -33.37 6.82 14.05
C SER A 18 -32.67 7.23 12.75
N ALA A 19 -31.33 7.22 12.68
CA ALA A 19 -30.61 7.60 11.47
C ALA A 19 -30.16 6.41 10.58
N LEU A 20 -30.45 5.15 10.95
CA LEU A 20 -30.07 3.94 10.20
C LEU A 20 -31.24 2.96 9.97
N ALA A 21 -32.46 3.48 9.86
CA ALA A 21 -33.66 2.68 9.61
C ALA A 21 -33.67 1.78 8.35
N PRO A 22 -32.85 1.95 7.28
CA PRO A 22 -32.92 1.02 6.14
C PRO A 22 -32.27 -0.36 6.35
N TYR A 23 -31.60 -0.66 7.48
CA TYR A 23 -30.94 -1.96 7.70
C TYR A 23 -31.58 -2.84 8.79
N SER A 24 -32.82 -2.55 9.19
CA SER A 24 -33.55 -3.36 10.19
C SER A 24 -33.74 -4.84 9.77
N TYR A 25 -33.82 -5.11 8.46
CA TYR A 25 -34.12 -6.45 7.94
C TYR A 25 -32.97 -7.47 8.11
N LEU A 26 -31.71 -7.02 8.14
CA LEU A 26 -30.54 -7.90 8.35
C LEU A 26 -30.43 -8.39 9.79
N SER A 27 -31.07 -7.70 10.74
CA SER A 27 -31.13 -8.09 12.14
C SER A 27 -32.16 -9.18 12.42
N SER A 28 -33.07 -9.46 11.49
CA SER A 28 -34.04 -10.57 11.62
C SER A 28 -33.34 -11.94 11.52
N PRO A 29 -33.89 -13.02 12.12
CA PRO A 29 -33.33 -14.37 11.97
C PRO A 29 -33.12 -14.80 10.49
N HIS A 30 -34.07 -14.46 9.63
CA HIS A 30 -33.99 -14.72 8.18
C HIS A 30 -32.92 -13.85 7.50
N GLY A 31 -32.82 -12.57 7.85
CA GLY A 31 -31.81 -11.66 7.33
C GLY A 31 -30.39 -12.08 7.70
N ARG A 32 -30.17 -12.55 8.93
CA ARG A 32 -28.88 -13.11 9.34
C ARG A 32 -28.51 -14.39 8.58
N MET A 33 -29.49 -15.25 8.29
CA MET A 33 -29.27 -16.45 7.47
C MET A 33 -28.84 -16.07 6.04
N LEU A 34 -29.58 -15.14 5.39
CA LEU A 34 -29.25 -14.67 4.05
C LEU A 34 -27.87 -13.99 4.02
N ALA A 35 -27.54 -13.18 5.01
CA ALA A 35 -26.23 -12.55 5.11
C ALA A 35 -25.10 -13.58 5.18
N LYS A 36 -25.26 -14.67 5.95
CA LYS A 36 -24.29 -15.77 6.02
C LYS A 36 -24.15 -16.52 4.69
N PHE A 37 -25.26 -16.73 3.99
CA PHE A 37 -25.23 -17.37 2.68
C PHE A 37 -24.49 -16.51 1.65
N LEU A 38 -24.80 -15.21 1.58
CA LEU A 38 -24.11 -14.27 0.72
C LEU A 38 -22.63 -14.13 1.07
N TYR A 39 -22.29 -14.17 2.35
CA TYR A 39 -20.91 -14.23 2.81
C TYR A 39 -20.19 -15.47 2.27
N GLY A 40 -20.82 -16.65 2.35
CA GLY A 40 -20.28 -17.89 1.79
C GLY A 40 -20.07 -17.82 0.27
N ILE A 41 -20.99 -17.18 -0.47
CA ILE A 41 -20.79 -16.92 -1.91
C ILE A 41 -19.61 -15.99 -2.15
N ALA A 42 -19.47 -14.92 -1.37
CA ALA A 42 -18.38 -13.96 -1.52
C ALA A 42 -17.00 -14.60 -1.22
N GLU A 43 -16.92 -15.53 -0.27
CA GLU A 43 -15.72 -16.33 -0.01
C GLU A 43 -15.41 -17.27 -1.18
N PHE A 44 -16.42 -17.99 -1.67
CA PHE A 44 -16.27 -18.90 -2.81
C PHE A 44 -15.76 -18.18 -4.07
N GLU A 45 -16.34 -17.02 -4.41
CA GLU A 45 -15.87 -16.23 -5.56
C GLU A 45 -14.43 -15.74 -5.40
N ARG A 46 -14.06 -15.33 -4.19
CA ARG A 46 -12.68 -14.92 -3.86
C ARG A 46 -11.70 -16.07 -4.07
N ASP A 47 -12.06 -17.28 -3.66
CA ASP A 47 -11.23 -18.46 -3.83
C ASP A 47 -11.07 -18.83 -5.31
N LEU A 48 -12.15 -18.81 -6.10
CA LEU A 48 -12.08 -19.03 -7.55
C LEU A 48 -11.15 -18.02 -8.25
N ILE A 49 -11.22 -16.74 -7.87
CA ILE A 49 -10.33 -15.70 -8.41
C ILE A 49 -8.88 -16.01 -8.02
N SER A 50 -8.63 -16.38 -6.76
CA SER A 50 -7.32 -16.75 -6.25
C SER A 50 -6.71 -17.94 -7.01
N GLU A 51 -7.49 -18.99 -7.25
CA GLU A 51 -7.08 -20.15 -8.05
C GLU A 51 -6.72 -19.79 -9.48
N ARG A 52 -7.53 -18.95 -10.13
CA ARG A 52 -7.25 -18.45 -11.48
C ARG A 52 -5.94 -17.66 -11.54
N VAL A 53 -5.69 -16.79 -10.56
CA VAL A 53 -4.43 -16.02 -10.51
C VAL A 53 -3.25 -16.97 -10.28
N LYS A 54 -3.36 -17.91 -9.34
CA LYS A 54 -2.30 -18.89 -9.05
C LYS A 54 -1.96 -19.75 -10.27
N SER A 55 -2.96 -20.26 -10.98
CA SER A 55 -2.75 -21.05 -12.21
C SER A 55 -2.10 -20.23 -13.32
N GLY A 56 -2.52 -18.96 -13.51
CA GLY A 56 -1.89 -18.04 -14.44
C GLY A 56 -0.41 -17.74 -14.10
N LEU A 57 -0.11 -17.51 -12.82
CA LEU A 57 1.27 -17.31 -12.35
C LEU A 57 2.11 -18.57 -12.53
N ALA A 58 1.57 -19.76 -12.27
CA ALA A 58 2.25 -21.02 -12.51
C ALA A 58 2.58 -21.21 -14.00
N ALA A 59 1.63 -20.95 -14.90
CA ALA A 59 1.86 -20.99 -16.33
C ALA A 59 2.92 -19.96 -16.78
N ALA A 60 2.91 -18.75 -16.24
CA ALA A 60 3.91 -17.73 -16.53
C ALA A 60 5.33 -18.15 -16.07
N ARG A 61 5.44 -18.78 -14.88
CA ARG A 61 6.70 -19.35 -14.38
C ARG A 61 7.19 -20.48 -15.28
N ALA A 62 6.31 -21.38 -15.71
CA ALA A 62 6.64 -22.47 -16.63
C ALA A 62 7.17 -21.96 -17.98
N ARG A 63 6.65 -20.82 -18.46
CA ARG A 63 7.17 -20.11 -19.65
C ARG A 63 8.48 -19.34 -19.39
N GLY A 64 9.07 -19.46 -18.20
CA GLY A 64 10.34 -18.80 -17.85
C GLY A 64 10.21 -17.30 -17.56
N ARG A 65 9.00 -16.75 -17.38
CA ARG A 65 8.85 -15.33 -17.01
C ARG A 65 9.32 -15.11 -15.57
N LYS A 66 10.24 -14.17 -15.38
CA LYS A 66 10.61 -13.68 -14.04
C LYS A 66 9.48 -12.82 -13.48
N LEU A 67 8.77 -13.34 -12.50
CA LEU A 67 7.70 -12.64 -11.79
C LEU A 67 8.29 -11.81 -10.64
N GLY A 68 7.60 -10.72 -10.28
CA GLY A 68 8.01 -9.83 -9.19
C GLY A 68 9.04 -8.77 -9.61
N ARG A 69 9.61 -8.10 -8.61
CA ARG A 69 10.60 -7.03 -8.84
C ARG A 69 11.90 -7.64 -9.37
N GLN A 70 12.34 -7.19 -10.54
CA GLN A 70 13.61 -7.62 -11.10
C GLN A 70 14.78 -7.22 -10.19
N VAL A 71 15.67 -8.17 -9.94
CA VAL A 71 16.94 -7.94 -9.26
C VAL A 71 17.87 -7.21 -10.22
N GLY A 72 18.50 -6.13 -9.77
CA GLY A 72 19.43 -5.34 -10.57
C GLY A 72 19.13 -3.86 -10.53
N VAL A 73 19.65 -3.16 -11.53
CA VAL A 73 19.57 -1.70 -11.58
C VAL A 73 18.15 -1.27 -11.90
N ARG A 74 17.64 -0.31 -11.13
CA ARG A 74 16.40 0.37 -11.52
C ARG A 74 16.64 1.07 -12.87
N PRO A 75 15.77 0.89 -13.88
CA PRO A 75 15.93 1.57 -15.17
C PRO A 75 16.06 3.09 -15.04
N LYS A 76 15.37 3.68 -14.04
CA LYS A 76 15.47 5.11 -13.72
C LYS A 76 16.88 5.50 -13.23
N SER A 77 17.56 4.62 -12.49
CA SER A 77 18.92 4.87 -11.99
C SER A 77 19.95 4.85 -13.12
N GLU A 78 19.85 3.93 -14.08
CA GLU A 78 20.71 3.92 -15.27
C GLU A 78 20.55 5.20 -16.10
N LYS A 79 19.30 5.62 -16.35
CA LYS A 79 19.03 6.86 -17.12
C LYS A 79 19.58 8.12 -16.44
N LEU A 80 19.63 8.14 -15.11
CA LEU A 80 20.08 9.30 -14.33
C LEU A 80 21.57 9.23 -13.97
N TYR A 81 22.24 8.11 -14.24
CA TYR A 81 23.66 7.93 -14.00
C TYR A 81 24.54 9.10 -14.50
N PRO A 82 24.45 9.55 -15.77
CA PRO A 82 25.33 10.62 -16.26
C PRO A 82 25.10 11.94 -15.50
N LYS A 83 23.84 12.28 -15.20
CA LYS A 83 23.48 13.50 -14.46
C LYS A 83 23.95 13.47 -13.01
N VAL A 84 23.93 12.30 -12.38
CA VAL A 84 24.45 12.11 -11.01
C VAL A 84 25.96 12.34 -11.00
N MET A 85 26.69 11.80 -11.98
CA MET A 85 28.15 11.97 -12.06
C MET A 85 28.54 13.42 -12.35
N GLU A 86 27.88 14.08 -13.31
CA GLU A 86 28.07 15.51 -13.60
C GLU A 86 27.86 16.39 -12.35
N ALA A 87 26.80 16.12 -11.57
CA ALA A 87 26.53 16.89 -10.36
C ALA A 87 27.55 16.63 -9.25
N ILE A 88 28.18 15.45 -9.22
CA ILE A 88 29.27 15.12 -8.27
C ILE A 88 30.56 15.83 -8.68
N GLU A 89 30.88 15.86 -9.98
CA GLU A 89 32.00 16.62 -10.52
C GLU A 89 31.85 18.12 -10.25
N ALA A 90 30.61 18.63 -10.32
CA ALA A 90 30.26 19.99 -9.90
C ALA A 90 30.26 20.21 -8.36
N GLY A 91 30.69 19.21 -7.57
CA GLY A 91 30.84 19.31 -6.12
C GLY A 91 29.52 19.37 -5.34
N ARG A 92 28.39 18.96 -5.93
CA ARG A 92 27.09 19.01 -5.24
C ARG A 92 26.96 17.90 -4.20
N SER A 93 26.30 18.21 -3.08
CA SER A 93 26.04 17.20 -2.04
C SER A 93 25.04 16.14 -2.51
N TYR A 94 25.18 14.90 -2.03
CA TYR A 94 24.26 13.81 -2.40
C TYR A 94 22.79 14.11 -2.05
N ARG A 95 22.55 14.90 -1.00
CA ARG A 95 21.20 15.31 -0.60
C ARG A 95 20.60 16.31 -1.57
N TRP A 96 21.43 17.21 -2.12
CA TRP A 96 21.01 18.14 -3.15
C TRP A 96 20.66 17.39 -4.44
N ILE A 97 21.54 16.49 -4.90
CA ILE A 97 21.35 15.67 -6.12
C ILE A 97 20.07 14.83 -6.03
N ALA A 98 19.83 14.21 -4.87
CA ALA A 98 18.63 13.42 -4.63
C ALA A 98 17.34 14.24 -4.78
N ARG A 99 17.31 15.48 -4.26
CA ARG A 99 16.16 16.39 -4.39
C ARG A 99 15.97 16.86 -5.82
N ASP A 100 17.06 17.29 -6.46
CA ASP A 100 17.05 17.84 -7.82
C ASP A 100 16.58 16.81 -8.85
N LEU A 101 17.10 15.58 -8.78
CA LEU A 101 16.76 14.49 -9.71
C LEU A 101 15.51 13.68 -9.29
N GLY A 102 14.86 14.03 -8.17
CA GLY A 102 13.67 13.33 -7.67
C GLY A 102 13.89 11.84 -7.42
N ILE A 103 15.01 11.49 -6.77
CA ILE A 103 15.37 10.12 -6.38
C ILE A 103 15.76 10.05 -4.91
N SER A 104 15.71 8.85 -4.32
CA SER A 104 16.14 8.70 -2.92
C SER A 104 17.66 8.85 -2.79
N LYS A 105 18.13 9.35 -1.65
CA LYS A 105 19.57 9.42 -1.32
C LYS A 105 20.24 8.05 -1.50
N ASN A 106 19.58 6.96 -1.10
CA ASN A 106 20.11 5.60 -1.27
C ASN A 106 20.36 5.27 -2.74
N THR A 107 19.54 5.78 -3.66
CA THR A 107 19.74 5.57 -5.10
C THR A 107 20.97 6.32 -5.60
N VAL A 108 21.21 7.55 -5.12
CA VAL A 108 22.43 8.31 -5.43
C VAL A 108 23.65 7.58 -4.90
N THR A 109 23.64 7.17 -3.62
CA THR A 109 24.77 6.45 -3.02
C THR A 109 25.05 5.13 -3.74
N GLU A 110 24.03 4.36 -4.11
CA GLU A 110 24.20 3.11 -4.86
C GLU A 110 24.80 3.34 -6.26
N ILE A 111 24.41 4.41 -6.95
CA ILE A 111 25.01 4.80 -8.24
C ILE A 111 26.50 5.09 -8.06
N VAL A 112 26.85 5.89 -7.04
CA VAL A 112 28.25 6.24 -6.75
C VAL A 112 29.07 5.02 -6.33
N ARG A 113 28.51 4.16 -5.47
CA ARG A 113 29.15 2.91 -5.05
C ARG A 113 29.49 2.05 -6.26
N ARG A 114 28.53 1.85 -7.16
CA ARG A 114 28.75 1.08 -8.39
C ARG A 114 29.78 1.72 -9.31
N HIS A 115 29.73 3.04 -9.48
CA HIS A 115 30.70 3.76 -10.31
C HIS A 115 32.14 3.49 -9.83
N ARG A 116 32.37 3.50 -8.51
CA ARG A 116 33.68 3.19 -7.91
C ARG A 116 34.07 1.72 -8.01
N GLU A 117 33.12 0.80 -8.09
CA GLU A 117 33.37 -0.64 -8.24
C GLU A 117 33.64 -1.04 -9.70
N THR A 118 33.23 -0.20 -10.66
CA THR A 118 33.34 -0.47 -12.11
C THR A 118 34.47 0.33 -12.78
N ALA A 119 34.84 1.48 -12.22
CA ALA A 119 35.99 2.30 -12.62
C ALA A 119 37.29 1.77 -12.00
#